data_AF-A0A1Y1IY29-F1
#
_entry.id   AF-A0A1Y1IY29-F1
#
_cell.length_a   1.000
_cell.length_b   1.000
_cell.length_c   1.000
_cell.angle_alpha   90.00
_cell.angle_beta   90.00
_cell.angle_gamma   90.00
#
_symmetry.space_group_name_H-M   'P 1'
#
loop_
_entity.id
_entity.type
_entity.pdbx_description
1 polymer ?
#
loop_
_entity_poly.entity_id
_entity_poly.type
_entity_poly.pdbx_seq_one_letter_code
_entity_poly.pdbx_strand_id
1 'polypeptide(L)'
;MDVKTAFLSRELEEEIQMQQPQGYEQGGPNMVYRLRRTLYGLRQTPRVWHLHLRMSSWTFGFVASMADAALFTRIVFEERIYLGVVEIRALLELWAHDARE
;
A
#
# COMPACT_ATOMS: atom_id res chain seq x y z
N MET A 1 -10.92 10.36 4.02
CA MET A 1 -11.36 8.99 4.37
C MET A 1 -10.11 8.16 4.61
N ASP A 2 -9.93 7.64 5.81
CA ASP A 2 -8.73 6.89 6.21
C ASP A 2 -8.96 5.40 5.90
N VAL A 3 -8.30 4.88 4.86
CA VAL A 3 -8.54 3.51 4.34
C VAL A 3 -7.52 2.56 4.97
N LYS A 4 -7.64 2.31 6.27
CA LYS A 4 -6.75 1.39 7.02
C LYS A 4 -7.06 -0.09 6.75
N THR A 5 -8.23 -0.43 6.24
CA THR A 5 -8.63 -1.84 6.10
C THR A 5 -8.18 -2.49 4.82
N ALA A 6 -7.77 -1.71 3.82
CA ALA A 6 -7.58 -2.25 2.49
C ALA A 6 -6.25 -3.03 2.34
N PHE A 7 -5.25 -2.71 3.17
CA PHE A 7 -4.01 -3.47 3.27
C PHE A 7 -4.20 -4.94 3.67
N LEU A 8 -5.25 -5.29 4.40
CA LEU A 8 -5.46 -6.65 4.91
C LEU A 8 -6.34 -7.52 4.01
N SER A 9 -6.84 -6.98 2.89
CA SER A 9 -7.89 -7.63 2.10
C SER A 9 -7.43 -8.13 0.73
N ARG A 10 -6.17 -7.93 0.35
CA ARG A 10 -5.63 -8.43 -0.92
C ARG A 10 -4.89 -9.74 -0.76
N GLU A 11 -5.22 -10.69 -1.64
CA GLU A 11 -4.39 -11.84 -1.94
C GLU A 11 -3.05 -11.36 -2.51
N LEU A 12 -1.97 -12.05 -2.14
CA LEU A 12 -0.63 -11.73 -2.62
C LEU A 12 -0.48 -12.27 -4.05
N GLU A 13 -0.08 -11.41 -4.99
CA GLU A 13 0.32 -11.84 -6.35
C GLU A 13 1.61 -12.68 -6.32
N GLU A 14 2.45 -12.50 -5.31
CA GLU A 14 3.71 -13.24 -5.13
C GLU A 14 3.76 -13.98 -3.80
N GLU A 15 4.26 -15.22 -3.80
CA GLU A 15 4.46 -15.99 -2.57
C GLU A 15 5.61 -15.39 -1.76
N ILE A 16 5.28 -14.69 -0.67
CA ILE A 16 6.27 -14.12 0.26
C ILE A 16 6.51 -15.10 1.41
N GLN A 17 7.75 -15.53 1.54
CA GLN A 17 8.24 -16.32 2.66
C GLN A 17 8.96 -15.40 3.65
N MET A 18 8.64 -15.51 4.94
CA MET A 18 9.29 -14.78 6.02
C MET A 18 9.95 -15.75 6.99
N GLN A 19 11.09 -15.34 7.55
CA GLN A 19 11.67 -16.05 8.68
C GLN A 19 10.71 -16.02 9.87
N GLN A 20 10.81 -17.05 10.71
CA GLN A 20 9.99 -17.15 11.90
C GLN A 20 10.36 -16.00 12.86
N PRO A 21 9.37 -15.25 13.40
CA PRO A 21 9.65 -14.24 14.39
C PRO A 21 10.08 -14.89 15.71
N GLN A 22 11.04 -14.25 16.36
CA GLN A 22 11.58 -14.70 17.64
C GLN A 22 10.45 -14.91 18.67
N GLY A 23 10.41 -16.09 19.29
CA GLY A 23 9.39 -16.45 20.29
C GLY A 23 8.09 -17.06 19.74
N TYR A 24 7.94 -17.14 18.41
CA TYR A 24 6.81 -17.81 17.74
C TYR A 24 7.27 -19.00 16.88
N GLU A 25 8.51 -19.43 17.01
CA GLU A 25 9.08 -20.51 16.21
C GLU A 25 8.31 -21.83 16.41
N GLN A 26 7.82 -22.42 15.33
CA GLN A 26 7.22 -23.74 15.29
C GLN A 26 7.93 -24.60 14.23
N GLY A 27 8.45 -25.75 14.66
CA GLY A 27 9.29 -26.61 13.83
C GLY A 27 10.76 -26.21 13.85
N GLY A 28 11.58 -26.88 13.05
CA GLY A 28 13.03 -26.68 13.02
C GLY A 28 13.47 -25.37 12.34
N PRO A 29 14.77 -25.04 12.39
CA PRO A 29 15.34 -23.77 11.89
C PRO A 29 15.17 -23.56 10.37
N ASN A 30 14.83 -24.60 9.62
CA ASN A 30 14.60 -24.51 8.17
C ASN A 30 13.14 -24.24 7.80
N MET A 31 12.23 -24.05 8.78
CA MET A 31 10.86 -23.64 8.50
C MET A 31 10.74 -22.13 8.30
N VAL A 32 9.95 -21.75 7.32
CA VAL A 32 9.60 -20.35 6.98
C VAL A 32 8.09 -20.21 7.03
N TYR A 33 7.60 -19.02 7.38
CA TYR A 33 6.18 -18.71 7.30
C TYR A 33 5.82 -18.16 5.93
N ARG A 34 4.76 -18.71 5.34
CA ARG A 34 4.19 -18.18 4.10
C ARG A 34 3.14 -17.14 4.41
N LEU A 35 3.35 -15.93 3.91
CA LEU A 35 2.36 -14.87 4.00
C LEU A 35 1.19 -15.18 3.06
N ARG A 36 -0.04 -15.13 3.58
CA ARG A 36 -1.27 -15.37 2.78
C ARG A 36 -2.00 -14.08 2.38
N ARG A 37 -1.68 -12.96 3.02
CA ARG A 37 -2.28 -11.65 2.81
C ARG A 37 -1.21 -10.56 2.91
N THR A 38 -1.40 -9.45 2.21
CA THR A 38 -0.46 -8.32 2.29
C THR A 38 -0.37 -7.78 3.72
N LEU A 39 0.85 -7.66 4.25
CA LEU A 39 1.13 -6.94 5.49
C LEU A 39 1.50 -5.48 5.18
N TYR A 40 1.29 -4.61 6.18
CA TYR A 40 1.82 -3.26 6.17
C TYR A 40 3.36 -3.27 6.02
N GLY A 41 3.90 -2.35 5.22
CA GLY A 41 5.35 -2.20 5.04
C GLY A 41 6.02 -3.11 4.01
N LEU A 42 5.27 -4.02 3.38
CA LEU A 42 5.79 -4.78 2.23
C LEU A 42 6.13 -3.82 1.08
N ARG A 43 7.35 -3.94 0.53
CA ARG A 43 7.90 -3.04 -0.50
C ARG A 43 7.05 -2.95 -1.78
N GLN A 44 6.26 -3.99 -2.07
CA GLN A 44 5.37 -4.07 -3.23
C GLN A 44 3.99 -3.47 -3.00
N THR A 45 3.56 -3.37 -1.74
CA THR A 45 2.22 -2.93 -1.37
C THR A 45 1.87 -1.54 -1.90
N PRO A 46 2.74 -0.51 -1.81
CA PRO A 46 2.43 0.83 -2.34
C PRO A 46 2.17 0.83 -3.85
N ARG A 47 2.92 0.02 -4.61
CA ARG A 47 2.82 -0.04 -6.07
C ARG A 47 1.52 -0.71 -6.53
N VAL A 48 1.16 -1.82 -5.89
CA VAL A 48 -0.12 -2.52 -6.15
C VAL A 48 -1.31 -1.62 -5.80
N TRP A 49 -1.21 -0.88 -4.69
CA TRP A 49 -2.23 0.09 -4.27
C TRP A 49 -2.37 1.24 -5.26
N HIS A 50 -1.25 1.82 -5.70
CA HIS A 50 -1.27 2.89 -6.70
C HIS A 50 -1.90 2.43 -8.02
N LEU A 51 -1.57 1.23 -8.50
CA LEU A 51 -2.17 0.65 -9.71
C LEU A 51 -3.68 0.46 -9.56
N HIS A 52 -4.13 -0.10 -8.44
CA HIS A 52 -5.55 -0.28 -8.21
C HIS A 52 -6.30 1.04 -8.11
N LEU A 53 -5.75 1.99 -7.35
CA LEU A 53 -6.35 3.32 -7.21
C LEU A 53 -6.45 3.99 -8.57
N ARG A 54 -5.41 3.90 -9.42
CA ARG A 54 -5.45 4.42 -10.79
C ARG A 54 -6.58 3.80 -11.62
N MET A 55 -6.75 2.47 -11.55
CA MET A 55 -7.83 1.78 -12.25
C MET A 55 -9.21 2.18 -11.72
N SER A 56 -9.40 2.25 -10.41
CA SER A 56 -10.65 2.69 -9.80
C SER A 56 -10.96 4.15 -10.15
N SER A 57 -10.00 5.06 -10.03
CA SER A 57 -10.13 6.47 -10.41
C SER A 57 -10.58 6.60 -11.86
N TRP A 58 -10.03 5.80 -12.78
CA TRP A 58 -10.47 5.76 -14.18
C TRP A 58 -11.95 5.37 -14.31
N THR A 59 -12.40 4.34 -13.59
CA THR A 59 -13.83 3.95 -13.59
C THR A 59 -14.75 5.04 -13.04
N PHE A 60 -14.24 5.89 -12.15
CA PHE A 60 -14.94 7.07 -11.65
C PHE A 60 -14.74 8.32 -12.53
N GLY A 61 -14.17 8.20 -13.73
CA GLY A 61 -14.01 9.31 -14.68
C GLY A 61 -12.90 10.31 -14.33
N PHE A 62 -11.99 9.96 -13.42
CA PHE A 62 -10.80 10.75 -13.14
C PHE A 62 -9.69 10.43 -14.13
N VAL A 63 -8.92 11.47 -14.50
CA VAL A 63 -7.74 11.39 -15.37
C VAL A 63 -6.51 11.88 -14.61
N ALA A 64 -5.38 11.20 -14.80
CA ALA A 64 -4.11 11.61 -14.23
C ALA A 64 -3.68 12.98 -14.78
N SER A 65 -3.17 13.84 -13.91
CA SER A 65 -2.63 15.15 -14.27
C SER A 65 -1.29 14.99 -14.99
N MET A 66 -1.02 15.89 -15.94
CA MET A 66 0.31 15.99 -16.55
C MET A 66 1.36 16.57 -15.60
N ALA A 67 0.93 17.32 -14.57
CA ALA A 67 1.84 17.97 -13.64
C ALA A 67 2.39 17.00 -12.57
N ASP A 68 1.62 15.99 -12.20
CA ASP A 68 2.00 15.01 -11.16
C ASP A 68 1.23 13.69 -11.36
N ALA A 69 1.94 12.56 -11.33
CA ALA A 69 1.38 11.22 -11.46
C ALA A 69 0.53 10.80 -10.24
N ALA A 70 0.68 11.48 -9.11
CA ALA A 70 -0.11 11.29 -7.90
C ALA A 70 -1.38 12.16 -7.87
N LEU A 71 -1.56 13.06 -8.84
CA LEU A 71 -2.70 13.96 -8.94
C LEU A 71 -3.66 13.50 -10.03
N PHE A 72 -4.93 13.38 -9.69
CA PHE A 72 -6.01 13.07 -10.61
C PHE A 72 -7.02 14.21 -10.64
N THR A 73 -7.61 14.45 -11.81
CA THR A 73 -8.61 15.50 -12.00
C THR A 73 -9.85 14.96 -12.69
N ARG A 74 -11.00 15.54 -12.36
CA ARG A 74 -12.27 15.29 -13.03
C ARG A 74 -13.06 16.60 -13.09
N ILE A 75 -13.78 16.83 -14.18
CA ILE A 75 -14.72 17.94 -14.29
C ILE A 75 -16.14 17.40 -14.17
N VAL A 76 -16.93 17.98 -13.29
CA VAL A 76 -18.34 17.63 -13.04
C VAL A 76 -19.13 18.93 -12.90
N PHE A 77 -20.16 19.14 -13.72
CA PHE A 77 -20.96 20.38 -13.70
C PHE A 77 -20.11 21.67 -13.73
N GLU A 78 -19.13 21.74 -14.63
CA GLU A 78 -18.15 22.84 -14.74
C GLU A 78 -17.20 23.03 -13.54
N GLU A 79 -17.39 22.29 -12.45
CA GLU A 79 -16.47 22.28 -11.32
C GLU A 79 -15.34 21.26 -11.51
N ARG A 80 -14.12 21.65 -11.13
CA ARG A 80 -12.95 20.79 -11.20
C ARG A 80 -12.65 20.18 -9.84
N ILE A 81 -12.71 18.85 -9.78
CA ILE A 81 -12.38 18.04 -8.61
C ILE A 81 -10.94 17.55 -8.73
N TYR A 82 -10.18 17.67 -7.65
CA TYR A 82 -8.80 17.19 -7.53
C TYR A 82 -8.75 16.03 -6.54
N LEU A 83 -8.02 14.97 -6.91
CA LEU A 83 -7.76 13.81 -6.07
C LEU A 83 -6.24 13.59 -6.01
N GLY A 84 -5.64 13.86 -4.85
CA GLY A 84 -4.22 13.66 -4.61
C GLY A 84 -3.96 12.36 -3.83
N VAL A 85 -2.92 11.62 -4.23
CA VAL A 85 -2.44 10.41 -3.54
C VAL A 85 -1.13 10.74 -2.82
N VAL A 86 -1.05 10.47 -1.53
CA VAL A 86 0.17 10.68 -0.74
C VAL A 86 0.62 9.36 -0.15
N GLU A 87 1.87 8.97 -0.43
CA GLU A 87 2.48 7.81 0.20
C GLU A 87 3.02 8.23 1.58
N ILE A 88 2.47 7.65 2.64
CA ILE A 88 2.97 7.83 4.01
C ILE A 88 4.19 6.90 4.20
N ARG A 89 5.29 7.17 3.51
CA ARG A 89 6.57 6.51 3.78
C ARG A 89 7.32 7.17 4.93
N ALA A 90 7.23 8.50 5.02
CA ALA A 90 8.03 9.29 5.96
C ALA A 90 7.69 9.02 7.44
N LEU A 91 6.41 8.76 7.78
CA LEU A 91 6.03 8.55 9.18
C LEU A 91 6.51 7.21 9.75
N LEU A 92 6.64 6.17 8.92
CA LEU A 92 7.14 4.86 9.39
C LEU A 92 8.66 4.86 9.55
N GLU A 93 9.40 5.61 8.72
CA GLU A 93 10.86 5.74 8.86
C GLU A 93 11.23 6.57 10.10
N LEU A 94 10.48 7.63 10.41
CA LEU A 94 10.64 8.42 11.65
C LEU A 94 10.35 7.58 12.90
N TRP A 95 9.26 6.81 12.92
CA TRP A 95 8.94 5.92 14.04
C TRP A 95 9.92 4.75 14.18
N ALA A 96 10.45 4.21 13.07
CA ALA A 96 11.45 3.15 13.12
C ALA A 96 12.85 3.66 13.49
N HIS A 97 13.10 4.97 13.40
CA HIS A 97 14.32 5.59 13.92
C HIS A 97 14.20 5.78 15.44
N ASP A 98 13.09 6.37 15.91
CA ASP A 98 12.81 6.57 17.34
C ASP A 98 12.67 5.26 18.14
N ALA A 99 12.17 4.18 17.53
CA ALA A 99 12.03 2.88 18.19
C ALA A 99 13.35 2.09 18.30
N ARG A 100 14.45 2.60 17.73
CA ARG A 100 15.80 1.99 17.78
C ARG A 100 16.77 2.76 18.69
N GLU A 101 16.32 3.84 19.33
CA GLU A 101 17.05 4.55 20.39
C GLU A 101 16.51 4.23 21.79
#